data_AF-A0A3M1LF48-F1
#
_entry.id   AF-A0A3M1LF48-F1
#
_cell.length_a   1.000
_cell.length_b   1.000
_cell.length_c   1.000
_cell.angle_alpha   90.00
_cell.angle_beta   90.00
_cell.angle_gamma   90.00
#
_symmetry.space_group_name_H-M   'P 1'
#
loop_
_entity.id
_entity.type
_entity.pdbx_description
1 polymer ?
#
loop_
_entity_poly.entity_id
_entity_poly.type
_entity_poly.pdbx_seq_one_letter_code
_entity_poly.pdbx_strand_id
1 'polypeptide(L)' 'MAVHTHLAEVHGDRLGWRTDETFGHTYCIVTCPLCGASYEQIVRKARKNPAFLQEYEHQIRLVVFDLLLYHLQGEHGLGA' A
#
# COMPACT_ATOMS: atom_id res chain seq x y z
N MET A 1 -17.93 0.87 -7.64
CA MET A 1 -16.63 1.47 -7.25
C MET A 1 -16.49 1.45 -5.72
N ALA A 2 -16.28 0.27 -5.12
CA ALA A 2 -16.25 0.12 -3.65
C ALA A 2 -15.14 -0.83 -3.15
N VAL A 3 -14.43 -1.51 -4.06
CA VAL A 3 -13.40 -2.50 -3.73
C VAL A 3 -12.13 -1.84 -3.16
N HIS A 4 -11.72 -0.69 -3.70
CA HIS A 4 -10.50 0.02 -3.25
C HIS A 4 -10.65 0.48 -1.80
N THR A 5 -11.78 1.12 -1.48
CA THR A 5 -12.09 1.58 -0.11
C THR A 5 -12.26 0.41 0.84
N HIS A 6 -12.99 -0.65 0.44
CA HIS A 6 -13.16 -1.84 1.27
C HIS A 6 -11.83 -2.52 1.60
N LEU A 7 -10.92 -2.65 0.62
CA LEU A 7 -9.58 -3.20 0.85
C LEU A 7 -8.75 -2.32 1.81
N ALA A 8 -8.79 -1.00 1.65
CA ALA A 8 -8.05 -0.08 2.52
C ALA A 8 -8.56 -0.06 3.96
N GLU A 9 -9.87 -0.21 4.17
CA GLU A 9 -10.50 -0.22 5.50
C GLU A 9 -10.42 -1.59 6.18
N VAL A 10 -10.74 -2.67 5.46
CA VAL A 10 -10.90 -4.03 6.02
C VAL A 10 -9.63 -4.85 5.94
N HIS A 11 -8.79 -4.60 4.94
CA HIS A 11 -7.58 -5.38 4.71
C HIS A 11 -6.29 -4.59 4.92
N GLY A 12 -6.38 -3.39 5.51
CA GLY A 12 -5.22 -2.55 5.83
C GLY A 12 -4.14 -3.27 6.65
N ASP A 13 -4.51 -4.24 7.48
CA ASP A 13 -3.58 -5.05 8.29
C ASP A 13 -2.70 -5.99 7.46
N ARG A 14 -3.03 -6.21 6.18
CA ARG A 14 -2.18 -6.98 5.25
C ARG A 14 -1.02 -6.16 4.69
N LEU A 15 -1.00 -4.86 4.95
CA LEU A 15 0.07 -3.98 4.51
C LEU A 15 1.21 -4.01 5.53
N GLY A 16 2.42 -4.26 5.03
CA GLY A 16 3.64 -4.15 5.81
C GLY A 16 4.14 -2.71 5.81
N TRP A 17 4.58 -2.21 6.96
CA TRP A 17 5.29 -0.93 7.04
C TRP A 17 6.75 -1.18 7.37
N ARG A 18 7.65 -0.61 6.56
CA ARG A 18 9.08 -0.68 6.79
C ARG A 18 9.65 0.73 6.81
N THR A 19 10.37 1.08 7.87
CA THR A 19 11.12 2.34 7.91
C THR A 19 12.59 2.02 7.69
N ASP A 20 13.17 2.63 6.68
CA ASP A 20 14.60 2.57 6.43
C ASP A 20 15.29 3.68 7.25
N GLU A 21 16.12 3.28 8.21
CA GLU A 21 16.85 4.20 9.08
C GLU A 21 18.05 4.86 8.38
N THR A 22 18.54 4.27 7.29
CA THR A 22 19.69 4.77 6.53
C THR A 22 19.32 6.02 5.72
N PHE A 23 18.16 6.00 5.08
CA PHE A 23 17.65 7.13 4.29
C PHE A 23 16.52 7.90 4.98
N GLY A 24 15.95 7.34 6.05
CA GLY A 24 14.82 7.89 6.79
C GLY A 24 13.50 7.81 6.03
N HIS A 25 13.35 6.86 5.10
CA HIS A 25 12.15 6.69 4.30
C HIS A 25 11.24 5.62 4.90
N THR A 26 9.95 5.91 4.97
CA THR A 26 8.94 4.88 5.28
C THR A 26 8.39 4.30 3.99
N TYR A 27 8.28 2.99 3.94
CA TYR A 27 7.80 2.18 2.84
C TYR A 27 6.54 1.47 3.31
N CYS A 28 5.49 1.54 2.50
CA CYS A 28 4.29 0.74 2.66
C CYS A 28 4.32 -0.37 1.62
N ILE A 29 4.23 -1.62 2.08
CA ILE A 29 4.47 -2.82 1.29
C ILE A 29 3.18 -3.62 1.22
N VAL A 30 2.79 -4.05 0.03
CA VAL A 30 1.69 -4.98 -0.18
C VAL A 30 2.16 -6.21 -0.93
N THR A 31 1.71 -7.38 -0.49
CA THR A 31 2.02 -8.65 -1.14
C THR A 31 0.78 -9.19 -1.82
N CYS A 32 0.91 -9.53 -3.10
CA CYS A 32 -0.13 -10.22 -3.84
C CYS A 32 -0.31 -11.64 -3.29
N PRO A 33 -1.52 -12.02 -2.84
CA PRO A 33 -1.76 -13.35 -2.29
C PRO A 33 -1.79 -14.46 -3.34
N LEU A 34 -1.82 -14.13 -4.64
CA LEU A 34 -1.91 -15.12 -5.72
C LEU A 34 -0.54 -15.54 -6.27
N CYS A 35 0.34 -14.58 -6.52
CA CYS A 35 1.68 -14.85 -7.07
C CYS A 35 2.82 -14.58 -6.08
N GLY A 36 2.54 -13.95 -4.94
CA GLY A 36 3.56 -13.56 -3.97
C GLY A 36 4.36 -12.30 -4.34
N ALA A 37 4.02 -11.61 -5.45
CA ALA A 37 4.68 -10.36 -5.82
C ALA A 37 4.48 -9.28 -4.75
N SER A 38 5.56 -8.64 -4.32
CA SER A 38 5.54 -7.57 -3.34
C SER A 38 5.77 -6.22 -4.00
N TYR A 39 4.89 -5.26 -3.73
CA TYR A 39 4.97 -3.88 -4.20
C TYR A 39 5.22 -2.95 -3.02
N GLU A 40 6.15 -2.02 -3.18
CA GLU A 40 6.50 -1.05 -2.16
C GLU A 40 6.26 0.39 -2.63
N GLN A 41 5.62 1.18 -1.78
CA GLN A 41 5.36 2.59 -2.01
C GLN A 41 6.13 3.43 -1.00
N ILE A 42 6.95 4.35 -1.52
CA ILE A 42 7.81 5.20 -0.71
C ILE A 42 7.04 6.44 -0.23
N VAL A 43 6.90 6.58 1.09
CA VAL A 43 6.28 7.75 1.75
C VAL A 43 7.37 8.73 2.18
N ARG A 44 7.92 9.47 1.22
CA ARG A 44 9.04 10.42 1.49
C ARG A 44 8.67 11.52 2.50
N LYS A 45 7.40 11.91 2.58
CA LYS A 45 6.89 12.95 3.48
C LYS A 45 6.91 12.54 4.95
N ALA A 46 6.83 11.24 5.24
CA ALA A 46 6.91 10.69 6.60
C ALA A 46 8.20 11.10 7.32
N ARG A 47 9.31 11.21 6.57
CA ARG A 47 10.61 11.63 7.10
C ARG A 47 10.59 13.01 7.76
N LYS A 48 9.90 13.97 7.14
CA LYS A 48 9.84 15.36 7.62
C LYS A 48 8.74 15.58 8.64
N ASN A 49 7.68 14.78 8.56
CA ASN A 49 6.54 14.89 9.46
C ASN A 49 6.04 13.48 9.81
N PRO A 50 6.38 12.95 10.99
CA PRO A 50 5.90 11.63 11.40
C PRO A 50 4.37 11.58 11.58
N ALA A 51 3.72 12.70 11.90
CA ALA A 51 2.26 12.78 11.97
C ALA A 51 1.59 12.61 10.60
N PHE A 52 2.34 12.85 9.50
CA PHE A 52 1.84 12.62 8.15
C PHE A 52 1.46 11.16 7.92
N LEU A 53 2.16 10.21 8.56
CA LEU A 53 1.82 8.79 8.42
C LEU A 53 0.47 8.47 9.03
N GLN A 54 0.14 9.02 10.20
CA GLN A 54 -1.17 8.83 10.83
C GLN A 54 -2.27 9.57 10.08
N GLU A 55 -2.04 10.83 9.72
CA GLU A 55 -3.05 11.67 9.06
C GLU A 55 -3.38 11.16 7.65
N TYR A 56 -2.36 10.65 6.94
CA TYR A 56 -2.50 10.17 5.56
C TYR A 56 -2.45 8.66 5.42
N GLU A 57 -2.59 7.91 6.52
CA GLU A 57 -2.48 6.45 6.52
C GLU A 57 -3.46 5.86 5.49
N HIS A 58 -4.73 6.25 5.58
CA HIS A 58 -5.79 5.74 4.72
C HIS A 58 -5.53 6.02 3.24
N GLN A 59 -5.06 7.22 2.89
CA GLN A 59 -4.72 7.59 1.52
C GLN A 59 -3.52 6.78 1.00
N ILE A 60 -2.51 6.54 1.84
CA ILE A 60 -1.37 5.68 1.47
C ILE A 60 -1.85 4.25 1.22
N ARG A 61 -2.71 3.71 2.09
CA ARG A 61 -3.30 2.37 1.90
C ARG A 61 -4.07 2.27 0.59
N LEU A 62 -4.88 3.27 0.26
CA LEU A 62 -5.63 3.32 -1.00
C LEU A 62 -4.72 3.23 -2.22
N VAL A 63 -3.66 4.04 -2.27
CA VAL A 63 -2.69 4.04 -3.39
C VAL A 63 -2.00 2.68 -3.51
N VAL A 64 -1.61 2.07 -2.40
CA VAL A 64 -0.93 0.77 -2.40
C VAL A 64 -1.88 -0.36 -2.82
N PHE A 65 -3.13 -0.33 -2.38
CA PHE A 65 -4.14 -1.28 -2.84
C PHE A 65 -4.52 -1.08 -4.30
N ASP A 66 -4.48 0.15 -4.81
CA ASP A 66 -4.68 0.45 -6.22
C ASP A 66 -3.62 -0.24 -7.09
N LEU A 67 -2.34 -0.18 -6.67
CA LEU A 67 -1.25 -0.93 -7.32
C LEU A 67 -1.49 -2.44 -7.29
N LEU A 68 -1.94 -2.99 -6.16
CA LEU A 68 -2.29 -4.41 -6.07
C LEU A 68 -3.43 -4.77 -7.02
N LEU A 69 -4.48 -3.96 -7.08
CA LEU A 69 -5.62 -4.20 -7.97
C LEU A 69 -5.22 -4.11 -9.43
N TYR A 70 -4.39 -3.15 -9.80
CA TYR A 70 -3.84 -3.03 -11.15
C TYR A 70 -3.04 -4.28 -11.53
N HIS A 71 -2.23 -4.81 -10.60
CA HIS A 71 -1.53 -6.08 -10.79
C HIS A 71 -2.49 -7.27 -10.92
N LEU A 72 -3.52 -7.36 -10.07
CA LEU A 72 -4.53 -8.42 -10.15
C LEU A 72 -5.31 -8.40 -11.47
N GLN A 73 -5.63 -7.22 -11.98
CA GLN A 73 -6.28 -7.05 -13.27
C GLN A 73 -5.36 -7.42 -14.43
N GLY A 74 -4.11 -6.96 -14.41
CA GLY A 74 -3.15 -7.19 -15.49
C GLY A 74 -2.60 -8.61 -15.55
N GLU A 75 -2.14 -9.14 -14.42
CA GLU A 75 -1.43 -10.44 -14.35
C GLU A 75 -2.37 -11.62 -14.06
N HIS A 76 -3.47 -11.37 -13.34
CA HIS A 76 -4.39 -12.43 -12.91
C HIS A 76 -5.77 -12.36 -13.57
N GLY A 77 -6.05 -11.34 -14.40
CA GLY A 77 -7.34 -11.16 -15.06
C GLY A 77 -8.52 -10.96 -14.10
N LEU A 78 -8.25 -10.64 -12.83
CA LEU A 78 -9.25 -10.44 -11.80
C LEU A 78 -9.79 -9.01 -11.87
N GLY A 79 -10.94 -8.83 -12.49
CA GLY A 79 -11.61 -7.53 -12.61
C GLY A 79 -12.49 -7.33 -13.84
N ALA A 80 -12.82 -8.41 -14.57
CA ALA A 80 -13.85 -8.42 -15.61
C ALA A 80 -15.24 -8.69 -15.01
#